data_AF-A0A928RKF5-F1
#
_entry.id   AF-A0A928RKF5-F1
#
_cell.length_a   1.000
_cell.length_b   1.000
_cell.length_c   1.000
_cell.angle_alpha   90.00
_cell.angle_beta   90.00
_cell.angle_gamma   90.00
#
_symmetry.space_group_name_H-M   'P 1'
#
loop_
_entity.id
_entity.type
_entity.pdbx_description
1 polymer ?
#
loop_
_entity_poly.entity_id
_entity_poly.type
_entity_poly.pdbx_seq_one_letter_code
_entity_poly.pdbx_strand_id
1 'polypeptide(L)' 'MDTLKKYFPLSFGAKDIANLVIRIVIYVVIGFVTGLAIGLLNNLHLPLLGVLTSIVGFVVELYTTGGIVLAILSYVKVIK' A
#
# COMPACT_ATOMS: atom_id res chain seq x y z
N MET A 1 7.75 -15.42 -8.14
CA MET A 1 7.47 -14.01 -8.52
C MET A 1 6.01 -13.80 -8.89
N ASP A 2 5.34 -14.81 -9.42
CA ASP A 2 3.94 -14.74 -9.85
C ASP A 2 2.98 -14.38 -8.71
N THR A 3 3.22 -14.91 -7.51
CA THR A 3 2.41 -14.58 -6.33
C THR A 3 2.55 -13.11 -5.92
N LEU A 4 3.78 -12.58 -5.90
CA LEU A 4 4.07 -11.18 -5.59
C LEU A 4 3.50 -10.24 -6.65
N LYS A 5 3.61 -10.58 -7.94
CA LYS A 5 3.01 -9.81 -9.04
C LYS A 5 1.48 -9.83 -8.99
N LYS A 6 0.88 -10.92 -8.49
CA LYS A 6 -0.57 -11.03 -8.31
C LYS A 6 -1.08 -10.12 -7.18
N TYR A 7 -0.35 -10.03 -6.07
CA TYR A 7 -0.74 -9.17 -4.94
C TYR A 7 -0.29 -7.71 -5.11
N PHE A 8 0.80 -7.45 -5.84
CA PHE A 8 1.39 -6.14 -6.04
C PHE A 8 1.64 -5.82 -7.52
N PRO A 9 0.61 -5.85 -8.40
CA PRO A 9 0.79 -5.66 -9.84
C PRO A 9 1.38 -4.28 -10.18
N LEU A 10 1.07 -3.26 -9.37
CA LEU A 10 1.57 -1.90 -9.51
C LEU A 10 3.02 -1.71 -9.06
N SER A 11 3.63 -2.70 -8.40
CA SER A 11 5.03 -2.61 -7.98
C SER A 11 6.01 -3.06 -9.07
N PHE A 12 5.56 -3.82 -10.07
CA PHE A 12 6.46 -4.39 -11.08
C PHE A 12 6.34 -3.68 -12.43
N GLY A 13 7.48 -3.45 -13.10
CA GLY A 13 7.52 -2.98 -14.49
C GLY A 13 7.67 -1.46 -14.69
N ALA A 14 8.15 -0.72 -13.69
CA ALA A 14 8.61 0.66 -13.91
C ALA A 14 9.90 0.65 -14.75
N LYS A 15 9.86 1.25 -15.95
CA LYS A 15 11.04 1.41 -16.82
C LYS A 15 11.79 2.73 -16.58
N ASP A 16 11.09 3.75 -16.12
CA ASP A 16 11.58 5.12 -15.96
C ASP A 16 11.30 5.66 -14.55
N ILE A 17 12.11 6.61 -14.07
CA ILE A 17 11.96 7.25 -12.75
C ILE A 17 10.55 7.85 -12.59
N ALA A 18 10.01 8.47 -13.64
CA ALA A 18 8.66 9.05 -13.58
C ALA A 18 7.60 7.96 -13.29
N ASN A 19 7.74 6.78 -13.89
CA ASN A 19 6.82 5.67 -13.70
C ASN A 19 6.95 5.06 -12.29
N LEU A 20 8.17 5.01 -11.74
CA LEU A 20 8.39 4.63 -10.33
C LEU A 20 7.69 5.62 -9.39
N VAL A 21 7.89 6.92 -9.58
CA VAL A 21 7.30 7.96 -8.75
C VAL A 21 5.77 7.89 -8.80
N ILE A 22 5.17 7.74 -9.98
CA ILE A 22 3.71 7.58 -10.13
C ILE A 22 3.20 6.38 -9.33
N ARG A 23 3.89 5.24 -9.39
CA ARG A 23 3.48 4.03 -8.65
C ARG A 23 3.56 4.22 -7.14
N ILE A 24 4.63 4.84 -6.65
CA ILE A 24 4.79 5.17 -5.22
C ILE A 24 3.65 6.12 -4.80
N VAL A 25 3.39 7.17 -5.59
CA VAL A 25 2.28 8.10 -5.32
C VAL A 25 0.94 7.38 -5.26
N ILE A 26 0.68 6.41 -6.14
CA ILE A 26 -0.55 5.60 -6.07
C ILE A 26 -0.63 4.84 -4.74
N TYR A 27 0.44 4.18 -4.29
CA TYR A 27 0.44 3.49 -2.98
C TYR A 27 0.22 4.46 -1.81
N VAL A 28 0.83 5.65 -1.86
CA VAL A 28 0.62 6.69 -0.85
C VAL A 28 -0.83 7.18 -0.85
N VAL A 29 -1.43 7.41 -2.02
CA VAL A 29 -2.84 7.82 -2.14
C VAL A 29 -3.77 6.74 -1.61
N ILE A 30 -3.53 5.47 -1.94
CA ILE A 30 -4.32 4.34 -1.41
C ILE A 30 -4.21 4.30 0.11
N GLY A 31 -2.99 4.38 0.66
CA GLY A 31 -2.77 4.41 2.11
C GLY A 31 -3.51 5.57 2.79
N PHE A 32 -3.39 6.78 2.23
CA PHE A 32 -4.04 7.98 2.74
C PHE A 32 -5.57 7.89 2.71
N VAL A 33 -6.16 7.48 1.59
CA VAL A 33 -7.62 7.33 1.45
C VAL A 33 -8.15 6.27 2.42
N THR A 34 -7.43 5.15 2.56
CA THR A 34 -7.85 4.07 3.46
C THR A 34 -7.71 4.48 4.93
N GLY A 35 -6.63 5.19 5.27
CA GLY A 35 -6.42 5.75 6.61
C GLY A 35 -7.49 6.78 6.99
N LEU A 36 -7.89 7.65 6.05
CA LEU A 36 -9.00 8.58 6.24
C LEU A 36 -10.33 7.84 6.45
N ALA A 37 -10.62 6.82 5.65
CA ALA A 37 -11.83 6.02 5.80
C ALA A 37 -11.89 5.33 7.18
N ILE A 38 -10.76 4.77 7.63
CA ILE A 38 -10.63 4.16 8.96
C ILE A 38 -10.79 5.20 10.08
N GLY A 39 -10.15 6.37 9.94
CA GLY A 39 -10.27 7.46 10.91
C GLY A 39 -11.71 7.97 11.05
N LEU A 40 -12.44 8.07 9.94
CA LEU A 40 -13.86 8.41 9.94
C LEU A 40 -14.72 7.33 10.63
N LEU A 41 -14.42 6.04 10.42
CA LEU A 41 -15.10 4.95 11.12
C LEU A 41 -14.81 4.92 12.63
N ASN A 42 -13.61 5.30 13.06
CA ASN A 42 -13.23 5.34 14.48
C ASN A 42 -13.91 6.48 15.25
N ASN A 43 -14.21 7.59 14.58
CA ASN A 43 -14.95 8.69 15.20
C ASN A 43 -16.38 8.32 15.62
N LEU A 44 -16.92 7.18 15.15
CA LEU A 44 -18.24 6.70 15.55
C LEU A 44 -18.28 6.11 16.97
N HIS A 45 -17.13 6.04 17.67
CA HIS A 45 -17.02 5.72 19.11
C HIS A 45 -17.64 4.36 19.51
N LEU A 46 -17.50 3.35 18.64
CA LEU A 46 -17.75 1.95 19.00
C LEU A 46 -16.44 1.25 19.39
N PRO A 47 -16.24 0.85 20.65
CA PRO A 47 -14.98 0.29 21.14
C PRO A 47 -14.57 -1.01 20.45
N LEU A 48 -15.52 -1.83 19.99
CA LEU A 48 -15.22 -3.03 19.19
C LEU A 48 -14.76 -2.70 17.77
N LEU A 49 -15.33 -1.65 17.16
CA LEU A 49 -14.97 -1.25 15.80
C LEU A 49 -13.55 -0.70 15.75
N GLY A 50 -13.13 0.04 16.77
CA GLY A 50 -11.79 0.62 16.85
C GLY A 50 -10.65 -0.41 16.82
N VAL A 51 -10.87 -1.60 17.40
CA VAL A 51 -9.89 -2.69 17.33
C VAL A 51 -9.86 -3.29 15.92
N LEU A 52 -11.02 -3.53 15.31
CA LEU A 52 -11.11 -4.09 13.96
C LEU A 52 -10.46 -3.17 12.93
N THR A 53 -10.78 -1.89 12.98
CA THR A 53 -10.23 -0.87 12.07
C THR A 53 -8.73 -0.67 12.30
N SER A 54 -8.24 -0.80 13.53
CA SER A 54 -6.80 -0.78 13.81
C SER A 54 -6.07 -1.97 13.17
N ILE A 55 -6.65 -3.17 13.22
CA ILE A 55 -6.09 -4.36 12.56
C ILE A 55 -6.08 -4.17 11.04
N VAL A 56 -7.20 -3.71 10.47
CA VAL A 56 -7.30 -3.43 9.03
C VAL A 56 -6.30 -2.33 8.62
N GLY A 57 -6.17 -1.27 9.41
CA GLY A 57 -5.21 -0.20 9.19
C GLY A 57 -3.78 -0.72 9.15
N PHE A 58 -3.40 -1.55 10.12
CA PHE A 58 -2.09 -2.19 10.13
C PHE A 58 -1.84 -3.05 8.89
N VAL A 59 -2.83 -3.85 8.45
CA VAL A 59 -2.71 -4.68 7.24
C VAL A 59 -2.53 -3.82 6.00
N VAL A 60 -3.29 -2.72 5.88
CA VAL A 60 -3.21 -1.79 4.76
C VAL A 60 -1.87 -1.05 4.74
N GLU A 61 -1.37 -0.65 5.90
CA GLU A 61 -0.08 0.01 6.05
C GLU A 61 1.07 -0.94 5.67
N LEU A 62 0.99 -2.21 6.11
CA LEU A 62 1.95 -3.24 5.73
C LEU A 62 1.92 -3.51 4.21
N TYR A 63 0.72 -3.53 3.63
CA TYR A 63 0.54 -3.69 2.18
C TYR A 63 1.12 -2.51 1.40
N THR A 64 0.75 -1.27 1.76
CA THR A 64 1.23 -0.07 1.06
C THR A 64 2.73 0.10 1.19
N THR A 65 3.29 -0.12 2.37
CA THR A 65 4.74 -0.11 2.61
C THR A 65 5.44 -1.21 1.81
N GLY A 66 4.91 -2.44 1.84
CA GLY A 66 5.44 -3.56 1.06
C GLY A 66 5.43 -3.29 -0.44
N GLY A 67 4.35 -2.69 -0.96
CA GLY A 67 4.23 -2.29 -2.36
C GLY A 67 5.26 -1.23 -2.76
N ILE A 68 5.49 -0.22 -1.92
CA ILE A 68 6.52 0.80 -2.18
C ILE A 68 7.92 0.17 -2.22
N VAL A 69 8.24 -0.68 -1.24
CA VAL A 69 9.54 -1.38 -1.19
C VAL A 69 9.72 -2.28 -2.42
N LEU A 70 8.70 -3.05 -2.81
CA LEU A 70 8.74 -3.89 -4.01
C LEU A 70 8.89 -3.06 -5.29
N ALA A 71 8.25 -1.88 -5.37
CA ALA A 71 8.38 -0.97 -6.49
C ALA A 71 9.82 -0.47 -6.66
N ILE A 72 10.46 -0.10 -5.55
CA ILE A 72 11.86 0.32 -5.53
C ILE A 72 12.76 -0.84 -5.93
N LEU A 73 12.62 -2.00 -5.29
CA LEU A 73 13.44 -3.20 -5.57
C LEU A 73 13.30 -3.68 -7.02
N SER A 74 12.11 -3.58 -7.60
CA SER A 74 11.87 -3.92 -9.00
C SER A 74 12.55 -2.90 -9.94
N TYR A 75 12.49 -1.62 -9.60
CA TYR A 75 13.12 -0.56 -10.39
C TYR A 75 14.65 -0.65 -10.38
N VAL A 76 15.27 -0.93 -9.24
CA VAL A 76 16.73 -1.16 -9.15
C VAL A 76 17.16 -2.52 -9.71
N LYS A 77 16.24 -3.29 -10.31
CA LYS A 77 16.45 -4.61 -10.92
C LYS A 77 17.03 -5.66 -9.95
N VAL A 78 16.84 -5.47 -8.64
CA VAL A 78 17.18 -6.47 -7.62
C VAL A 78 16.19 -7.64 -7.67
N ILE A 79 14.93 -7.35 -8.05
CA ILE A 79 13.88 -8.35 -8.30
C ILE A 79 13.19 -8.09 -9.65
N LYS A 80 12.73 -9.16 -10.30
CA LYS A 80 12.10 -9.17 -11.65
C LYS A 80 10.60 -9.45 -11.66
#